data_AF-A0A9K3M623-F1
#
_entry.id   AF-A0A9K3M623-F1
#
_cell.length_a   1.000
_cell.length_b   1.000
_cell.length_c   1.000
_cell.angle_alpha   90.00
_cell.angle_beta   90.00
_cell.angle_gamma   90.00
#
_symmetry.space_group_name_H-M   'P 1'
#
loop_
_entity.id
_entity.type
_entity.pdbx_description
1 polymer ?
#
loop_
_entity_poly.entity_id
_entity_poly.type
_entity_poly.pdbx_seq_one_letter_code
_entity_poly.pdbx_strand_id
1 'polypeptide(L)'
;MRSFTVFLLMACSVLVESFSPNNVGAQNREYRTSIRHRCHILPPTSPRHLERNGIFAATVTNDVSSEPWNANAQPLWLDKGLLLSSFTDGLRSNRDSQDWLCNALVERLWKDFQQQSERGLLDSNIFSPCNGPDPDLWQQLEDVDLQIEELYSKNEGNCHASSWRRSLEMLRLQQRQQNQDNNTIIELRLLYIPTALYALRKDSTNSPGKQRQRARADGKQRRNEIVAMLQDNLDGVAISAVTLDFDDGSVKQAECTIQQHDTLNFPTTGKEAINDWKPHLIYVQGGNTFWLHHCMEKGDWGKDLVAACCVSGDATTSSGAVYCGVSAGAIVVGNSMQTACWKEWDDPSVAPGKECYDDWKDVIGLGLAGSVSFFPHMEDQWRTMIDGRLRELPLANQSRNDGDTAPLLCCLSDEQVCFVDGQTRSMQSTGTLLSSLQQASAL
;
A
#
# COMPACT_ATOMS: atom_id res chain seq x y z
N MET A 1 24.14 0.40 -4.48
CA MET A 1 23.99 1.69 -5.21
C MET A 1 23.12 2.72 -4.45
N ARG A 2 22.24 2.33 -3.51
CA ARG A 2 21.33 3.24 -2.79
C ARG A 2 22.01 4.16 -1.77
N SER A 3 22.98 3.66 -1.02
CA SER A 3 23.81 4.49 -0.12
C SER A 3 24.52 5.63 -0.87
N PHE A 4 24.80 5.44 -2.17
CA PHE A 4 25.38 6.47 -3.03
C PHE A 4 24.40 7.61 -3.37
N THR A 5 23.09 7.36 -3.45
CA THR A 5 22.07 8.38 -3.72
C THR A 5 21.86 9.27 -2.49
N VAL A 6 21.81 8.68 -1.30
CA VAL A 6 21.77 9.42 -0.02
C VAL A 6 23.02 10.29 0.11
N PHE A 7 24.19 9.74 -0.22
CA PHE A 7 25.46 10.47 -0.21
C PHE A 7 25.47 11.66 -1.20
N LEU A 8 24.92 11.50 -2.41
CA LEU A 8 24.87 12.57 -3.41
C LEU A 8 23.96 13.73 -2.97
N LEU A 9 22.82 13.42 -2.35
CA LEU A 9 21.91 14.43 -1.79
C LEU A 9 22.55 15.18 -0.60
N MET A 10 23.27 14.47 0.28
CA MET A 10 23.98 15.08 1.40
C MET A 10 25.15 15.97 0.96
N ALA A 11 25.92 15.55 -0.05
CA ALA A 11 27.03 16.33 -0.60
C ALA A 11 26.56 17.64 -1.28
N CYS A 12 25.37 17.64 -1.89
CA CYS A 12 24.79 18.84 -2.49
C CYS A 12 24.34 19.87 -1.44
N SER A 13 23.83 19.45 -0.28
CA SER A 13 23.41 20.38 0.79
C SER A 13 24.59 21.15 1.41
N VAL A 14 25.78 20.56 1.46
CA VAL A 14 27.00 21.21 1.98
C VAL A 14 27.58 22.25 1.00
N LEU A 15 27.25 22.18 -0.29
CA LEU A 15 27.82 23.04 -1.34
C LEU A 15 26.96 24.25 -1.74
N VAL A 16 25.76 24.43 -1.17
CA VAL A 16 24.85 25.55 -1.53
C VAL A 16 24.98 26.77 -0.60
N GLU A 17 25.67 26.67 0.54
CA GLU A 17 25.98 27.82 1.40
C GLU A 17 27.45 28.22 1.35
N SER A 18 27.87 28.95 0.30
CA SER A 18 28.98 29.93 0.37
C SER A 18 29.39 30.48 -0.99
N PHE A 19 28.59 31.39 -1.57
CA PHE A 19 29.14 32.41 -2.48
C PHE A 19 28.36 33.71 -2.36
N SER A 20 28.86 34.61 -1.51
CA SER A 20 28.55 36.05 -1.59
C SER A 20 29.86 36.78 -1.81
N PRO A 21 30.10 37.43 -2.97
CA PRO A 21 31.28 38.24 -3.16
C PRO A 21 30.93 39.68 -2.80
N ASN A 22 31.62 40.27 -1.81
CA ASN A 22 32.00 41.68 -1.85
C ASN A 22 33.04 42.10 -0.79
N ASN A 23 34.13 42.66 -1.31
CA ASN A 23 35.01 43.74 -0.82
C ASN A 23 36.01 43.56 0.34
N VAL A 24 37.27 43.37 -0.08
CA VAL A 24 38.48 44.23 0.10
C VAL A 24 38.62 45.03 1.41
N GLY A 25 39.67 44.69 2.17
CA GLY A 25 40.30 45.57 3.16
C GLY A 25 41.48 44.88 3.86
N ALA A 26 42.71 45.32 3.58
CA ALA A 26 43.97 44.73 4.02
C ALA A 26 44.33 45.01 5.50
N GLN A 27 45.06 44.08 6.16
CA GLN A 27 46.41 44.29 6.71
C GLN A 27 46.95 43.10 7.55
N ASN A 28 48.20 42.73 7.25
CA ASN A 28 49.23 41.96 7.97
C ASN A 28 49.00 41.46 9.42
N ARG A 29 49.30 40.17 9.65
CA ARG A 29 50.48 39.73 10.43
C ARG A 29 50.74 38.23 10.32
N GLU A 30 52.01 37.90 10.17
CA GLU A 30 52.61 36.57 10.16
C GLU A 30 52.34 35.80 11.46
N TYR A 31 52.03 34.51 11.37
CA TYR A 31 52.67 33.46 12.17
C TYR A 31 52.61 32.14 11.41
N ARG A 32 53.80 31.59 11.14
CA ARG A 32 54.02 30.24 10.61
C ARG A 32 53.84 29.22 11.72
N THR A 33 53.01 28.20 11.49
CA THR A 33 53.26 26.84 11.97
C THR A 33 52.72 25.83 10.96
N SER A 34 53.56 24.85 10.69
CA SER A 34 53.50 23.87 9.62
C SER A 34 52.76 22.62 10.06
N ILE A 35 51.71 22.22 9.34
CA ILE A 35 51.28 20.82 9.25
C ILE A 35 50.94 20.54 7.78
N ARG A 36 51.83 19.81 7.08
CA ARG A 36 51.58 19.29 5.74
C ARG A 36 50.99 17.89 5.86
N HIS A 37 49.69 17.75 5.66
CA HIS A 37 49.10 16.49 5.19
C HIS A 37 48.95 16.56 3.67
N ARG A 38 49.60 15.62 2.97
CA ARG A 38 49.46 15.42 1.52
C ARG A 38 48.15 14.66 1.28
N CYS A 39 47.09 15.36 0.87
CA CYS A 39 46.02 14.73 0.10
C CYS A 39 46.41 14.75 -1.38
N HIS A 40 46.43 13.58 -2.00
CA HIS A 40 46.56 13.44 -3.45
C HIS A 40 45.23 13.83 -4.11
N ILE A 41 45.25 14.95 -4.83
CA ILE A 41 44.15 15.39 -5.70
C ILE A 41 44.32 14.67 -7.05
N LEU A 42 43.33 13.87 -7.44
CA LEU A 42 43.20 13.35 -8.81
C LEU A 42 42.52 14.39 -9.71
N PRO A 43 42.82 14.43 -11.02
CA PRO A 43 42.32 15.46 -11.93
C PRO A 43 40.84 15.25 -12.31
N PRO A 44 40.12 16.33 -12.68
CA PRO A 44 38.70 16.25 -12.99
C PRO A 44 38.48 15.60 -14.35
N THR A 45 37.53 14.66 -14.41
CA THR A 45 36.93 14.21 -15.66
C THR A 45 35.71 15.08 -15.98
N SER A 46 35.56 15.39 -17.27
CA SER A 46 34.62 16.37 -17.84
C SER A 46 33.15 16.12 -17.46
N PRO A 47 32.34 17.17 -17.20
CA PRO A 47 30.94 17.02 -16.86
C PRO A 47 30.12 16.70 -18.11
N ARG A 48 29.36 15.60 -18.07
CA ARG A 48 28.18 15.41 -18.90
C ARG A 48 26.96 15.87 -18.10
N HIS A 49 26.09 16.61 -18.78
CA HIS A 49 24.82 17.14 -18.31
C HIS A 49 24.10 16.23 -17.30
N LEU A 50 23.99 16.72 -16.07
CA LEU A 50 23.05 16.25 -15.04
C LEU A 50 22.03 17.36 -14.87
N GLU A 51 20.87 17.19 -15.49
CA GLU A 51 19.71 18.02 -15.18
C GLU A 51 19.15 17.63 -13.80
N ARG A 52 18.95 18.68 -13.01
CA ARG A 52 18.28 18.83 -11.72
C ARG A 52 17.27 17.73 -11.34
N ASN A 53 17.55 17.05 -10.22
CA ASN A 53 16.52 16.57 -9.28
C ASN A 53 16.70 17.33 -7.97
N GLY A 54 15.97 18.44 -7.82
CA GLY A 54 15.74 19.06 -6.52
C GLY A 54 14.62 18.28 -5.83
N ILE A 55 14.82 17.98 -4.55
CA ILE A 55 13.74 17.59 -3.63
C ILE A 55 12.79 18.78 -3.55
N PHE A 56 11.83 18.85 -4.47
CA PHE A 56 10.62 19.60 -4.24
C PHE A 56 9.77 18.75 -3.30
N ALA A 57 9.51 19.27 -2.10
CA ALA A 57 8.25 18.96 -1.45
C ALA A 57 7.17 19.20 -2.51
N ALA A 58 6.58 18.13 -3.02
CA ALA A 58 5.45 18.20 -3.92
C ALA A 58 4.32 18.87 -3.12
N THR A 59 4.28 20.19 -3.19
CA THR A 59 3.03 20.90 -3.00
C THR A 59 2.21 20.46 -4.20
N VAL A 60 1.45 19.39 -4.02
CA VAL A 60 0.37 19.02 -4.93
C VAL A 60 -0.50 20.25 -4.98
N THR A 61 -0.36 21.05 -6.04
CA THR A 61 -1.21 22.18 -6.28
C THR A 61 -2.61 21.63 -6.46
N ASN A 62 -3.51 21.97 -5.54
CA ASN A 62 -4.91 21.51 -5.46
C ASN A 62 -5.80 21.94 -6.64
N ASP A 63 -5.23 22.31 -7.79
CA ASP A 63 -5.97 22.51 -9.04
C ASP A 63 -6.10 21.16 -9.77
N VAL A 64 -6.80 20.23 -9.13
CA VAL A 64 -7.34 19.04 -9.79
C VAL A 64 -8.82 19.32 -9.97
N SER A 65 -9.19 19.87 -11.13
CA SER A 65 -10.55 19.73 -11.64
C SER A 65 -10.97 18.28 -11.48
N SER A 66 -12.22 18.05 -11.05
CA SER A 66 -12.84 16.75 -10.81
C SER A 66 -13.01 15.90 -12.09
N GLU A 67 -12.00 15.88 -12.95
CA GLU A 67 -11.92 15.00 -14.09
C GLU A 67 -11.99 13.56 -13.56
N PRO A 68 -12.97 12.76 -14.02
CA PRO A 68 -13.04 11.36 -13.66
C PRO A 68 -11.71 10.70 -14.00
N TRP A 69 -11.35 9.70 -13.20
CA TRP A 69 -10.04 9.04 -13.20
C TRP A 69 -9.61 8.76 -14.64
N ASN A 70 -8.57 9.46 -15.09
CA ASN A 70 -8.30 9.61 -16.51
C ASN A 70 -8.01 8.24 -17.12
N ALA A 71 -8.93 7.74 -17.97
CA ALA A 71 -8.85 6.42 -18.59
C ALA A 71 -7.61 6.21 -19.49
N ASN A 72 -6.83 7.28 -19.74
CA ASN A 72 -5.58 7.23 -20.49
C ASN A 72 -4.33 7.09 -19.60
N ALA A 73 -4.48 7.04 -18.27
CA ALA A 73 -3.36 6.80 -17.37
C ALA A 73 -2.86 5.35 -17.49
N GLN A 74 -1.54 5.16 -17.32
CA GLN A 74 -0.94 3.82 -17.26
C GLN A 74 -1.65 2.97 -16.20
N PRO A 75 -1.83 1.65 -16.44
CA PRO A 75 -2.51 0.76 -15.50
C PRO A 75 -1.81 0.83 -14.14
N LEU A 76 -2.60 1.08 -13.09
CA LEU A 76 -2.10 1.14 -11.73
C LEU A 76 -1.97 -0.28 -11.16
N TRP A 77 -1.01 -0.44 -10.26
CA TRP A 77 -0.74 -1.70 -9.60
C TRP A 77 -0.55 -1.46 -8.10
N LEU A 78 -1.29 -2.23 -7.30
CA LEU A 78 -1.00 -2.44 -5.89
C LEU A 78 0.44 -2.90 -5.75
N ASP A 79 1.19 -2.35 -4.81
CA ASP A 79 2.54 -2.84 -4.48
C ASP A 79 2.46 -4.30 -4.01
N LYS A 80 1.58 -4.56 -3.04
CA LYS A 80 1.16 -5.91 -2.63
C LYS A 80 -0.34 -5.93 -2.36
N GLY A 81 -1.06 -6.84 -3.00
CA GLY A 81 -2.50 -7.02 -2.84
C GLY A 81 -2.90 -8.46 -2.54
N LEU A 82 -3.83 -8.64 -1.61
CA LEU A 82 -4.53 -9.90 -1.35
C LEU A 82 -6.03 -9.71 -1.58
N LEU A 83 -6.56 -10.33 -2.61
CA LEU A 83 -7.96 -10.18 -3.01
C LEU A 83 -8.70 -11.49 -2.79
N LEU A 84 -9.77 -11.42 -2.01
CA LEU A 84 -10.45 -12.57 -1.42
C LEU A 84 -11.94 -12.54 -1.77
N SER A 85 -12.52 -13.73 -1.92
CA SER A 85 -13.98 -13.87 -1.91
C SER A 85 -14.54 -13.84 -0.48
N SER A 86 -14.02 -14.70 0.41
CA SER A 86 -14.46 -14.87 1.79
C SER A 86 -13.29 -14.70 2.77
N PHE A 87 -13.51 -14.01 3.90
CA PHE A 87 -12.52 -13.97 4.99
C PHE A 87 -12.33 -15.34 5.63
N THR A 88 -13.42 -16.07 5.89
CA THR A 88 -13.37 -17.34 6.63
C THR A 88 -12.61 -18.40 5.83
N ASP A 89 -12.92 -18.51 4.55
CA ASP A 89 -12.45 -19.63 3.71
C ASP A 89 -11.16 -19.23 2.98
N GLY A 90 -11.13 -18.01 2.43
CA GLY A 90 -9.98 -17.49 1.67
C GLY A 90 -8.82 -16.99 2.53
N LEU A 91 -9.01 -16.65 3.81
CA LEU A 91 -7.91 -16.18 4.68
C LEU A 91 -7.79 -16.96 5.98
N ARG A 92 -8.85 -17.04 6.79
CA ARG A 92 -8.77 -17.65 8.12
C ARG A 92 -8.48 -19.16 8.08
N SER A 93 -9.00 -19.87 7.08
CA SER A 93 -8.77 -21.31 6.91
C SER A 93 -7.66 -21.64 5.92
N ASN A 94 -7.24 -20.66 5.11
CA ASN A 94 -6.25 -20.85 4.04
C ASN A 94 -4.84 -20.46 4.53
N ARG A 95 -4.01 -21.48 4.80
CA ARG A 95 -2.64 -21.28 5.32
C ARG A 95 -1.72 -20.57 4.34
N ASP A 96 -1.81 -20.88 3.05
CA ASP A 96 -0.97 -20.26 2.02
C ASP A 96 -1.24 -18.74 1.96
N SER A 97 -2.51 -18.35 2.10
CA SER A 97 -2.91 -16.93 2.12
C SER A 97 -2.44 -16.21 3.38
N GLN A 98 -2.47 -16.88 4.54
CA GLN A 98 -1.89 -16.34 5.77
C GLN A 98 -0.38 -16.18 5.67
N ASP A 99 0.33 -17.19 5.17
CA ASP A 99 1.78 -17.14 5.02
C ASP A 99 2.18 -16.07 4.01
N TRP A 100 1.45 -15.93 2.90
CA TRP A 100 1.66 -14.84 1.94
C TRP A 100 1.44 -13.47 2.59
N LEU A 101 0.34 -13.29 3.34
CA LEU A 101 0.02 -12.04 4.01
C LEU A 101 1.09 -11.69 5.05
N CYS A 102 1.49 -12.65 5.88
CA CYS A 102 2.54 -12.45 6.88
C CYS A 102 3.88 -12.10 6.23
N ASN A 103 4.25 -12.77 5.13
CA ASN A 103 5.44 -12.41 4.37
C ASN A 103 5.39 -10.98 3.84
N ALA A 104 4.29 -10.59 3.21
CA ALA A 104 4.11 -9.23 2.70
C ALA A 104 4.18 -8.19 3.82
N LEU A 105 3.60 -8.46 5.00
CA LEU A 105 3.64 -7.55 6.14
C LEU A 105 5.05 -7.45 6.76
N VAL A 106 5.78 -8.56 6.86
CA VAL A 106 7.18 -8.54 7.34
C VAL A 106 8.07 -7.75 6.39
N GLU A 107 7.90 -7.88 5.08
CA GLU A 107 8.58 -7.01 4.10
C GLU A 107 8.27 -5.52 4.35
N ARG A 108 7.02 -5.18 4.73
CA ARG A 108 6.67 -3.79 5.08
C ARG A 108 7.29 -3.30 6.37
N LEU A 109 7.36 -4.14 7.39
CA LEU A 109 8.01 -3.80 8.65
C LEU A 109 9.50 -3.52 8.44
N TRP A 110 10.15 -4.32 7.58
CA TRP A 110 11.54 -4.08 7.16
C TRP A 110 11.70 -2.74 6.43
N LYS A 111 10.81 -2.41 5.50
CA LYS A 111 10.82 -1.11 4.82
C LYS A 111 10.58 0.07 5.77
N ASP A 112 9.64 -0.04 6.72
CA ASP A 112 9.44 1.01 7.72
C ASP A 112 10.70 1.19 8.58
N PHE A 113 11.34 0.08 8.98
CA PHE A 113 12.61 0.12 9.71
C PHE A 113 13.72 0.80 8.90
N GLN A 114 13.89 0.44 7.63
CA GLN A 114 14.83 1.11 6.71
C GLN A 114 14.58 2.63 6.68
N GLN A 115 13.32 3.05 6.50
CA GLN A 115 12.97 4.46 6.44
C GLN A 115 13.20 5.20 7.77
N GLN A 116 13.09 4.50 8.90
CA GLN A 116 13.44 5.06 10.21
C GLN A 116 14.96 5.23 10.35
N SER A 117 15.75 4.24 9.93
CA SER A 117 17.21 4.33 9.89
C SER A 117 17.70 5.45 8.96
N GLU A 118 17.12 5.59 7.77
CA GLU A 118 17.43 6.68 6.84
C GLU A 118 17.12 8.06 7.44
N ARG A 119 15.98 8.21 8.12
CA ARG A 119 15.63 9.44 8.82
C ARG A 119 16.61 9.75 9.96
N GLY A 120 16.93 8.76 10.80
CA GLY A 120 17.91 8.93 11.86
C GLY A 120 19.29 9.34 11.33
N LEU A 121 19.71 8.75 10.22
CA LEU A 121 20.96 9.09 9.54
C LEU A 121 20.93 10.55 9.02
N LEU A 122 19.85 10.96 8.37
CA LEU A 122 19.65 12.33 7.92
C LEU A 122 19.68 13.33 9.08
N ASP A 123 18.97 13.03 10.16
CA ASP A 123 18.92 13.88 11.37
C ASP A 123 20.31 14.00 12.03
N SER A 124 21.09 12.91 12.06
CA SER A 124 22.46 12.91 12.58
C SER A 124 23.38 13.85 11.78
N ASN A 125 23.24 13.85 10.45
CA ASN A 125 24.02 14.69 9.56
C ASN A 125 23.63 16.17 9.69
N ILE A 126 22.33 16.46 9.89
CA ILE A 126 21.86 17.82 10.18
C ILE A 126 22.43 18.33 11.51
N PHE A 127 22.49 17.48 12.53
CA PHE A 127 23.00 17.86 13.85
C PHE A 127 24.53 18.05 13.88
N SER A 128 25.29 17.32 13.04
CA SER A 128 26.75 17.41 13.00
C SER A 128 27.34 17.58 11.59
N PRO A 129 27.12 18.73 10.92
CA PRO A 129 27.53 18.92 9.52
C PRO A 129 29.04 18.75 9.27
N CYS A 130 29.87 19.02 10.28
CA CYS A 130 31.33 18.93 10.18
C CYS A 130 31.88 17.51 10.40
N ASN A 131 31.12 16.63 11.06
CA ASN A 131 31.55 15.27 11.38
C ASN A 131 30.97 14.22 10.42
N GLY A 132 30.03 14.62 9.57
CA GLY A 132 29.31 13.73 8.67
C GLY A 132 28.21 12.94 9.38
N PRO A 133 27.56 12.00 8.68
CA PRO A 133 26.57 11.13 9.27
C PRO A 133 27.19 10.22 10.34
N ASP A 134 26.38 9.83 11.32
CA ASP A 134 26.79 8.86 12.33
C ASP A 134 27.20 7.52 11.67
N PRO A 135 28.45 7.06 11.86
CA PRO A 135 28.94 5.83 11.22
C PRO A 135 28.16 4.58 11.67
N ASP A 136 27.62 4.56 12.88
CA ASP A 136 26.87 3.42 13.40
C ASP A 136 25.49 3.34 12.71
N LEU A 137 24.82 4.48 12.53
CA LEU A 137 23.56 4.55 11.78
C LEU A 137 23.76 4.24 10.30
N TRP A 138 24.92 4.60 9.74
CA TRP A 138 25.27 4.26 8.36
C TRP A 138 25.45 2.76 8.18
N GLN A 139 26.26 2.11 9.03
CA GLN A 139 26.47 0.66 8.99
C GLN A 139 25.15 -0.08 9.19
N GLN A 140 24.30 0.40 10.09
CA GLN A 140 22.97 -0.14 10.30
C GLN A 140 22.13 -0.10 9.01
N LEU A 141 22.11 1.04 8.31
CA LEU A 141 21.35 1.17 7.07
C LEU A 141 21.86 0.19 5.99
N GLU A 142 23.19 0.02 5.88
CA GLU A 142 23.77 -0.98 4.97
C GLU A 142 23.35 -2.41 5.33
N ASP A 143 23.35 -2.76 6.61
CA ASP A 143 22.92 -4.08 7.07
C ASP A 143 21.43 -4.32 6.80
N VAL A 144 20.58 -3.29 6.98
CA VAL A 144 19.14 -3.36 6.62
C VAL A 144 18.96 -3.56 5.12
N ASP A 145 19.67 -2.79 4.29
CA ASP A 145 19.61 -2.90 2.83
C ASP A 145 20.00 -4.30 2.36
N LEU A 146 21.08 -4.87 2.91
CA LEU A 146 21.53 -6.23 2.60
C LEU A 146 20.50 -7.28 2.98
N GLN A 147 19.86 -7.14 4.16
CA GLN A 147 18.80 -8.06 4.58
C GLN A 147 17.58 -7.97 3.65
N ILE A 148 17.14 -6.77 3.29
CA ILE A 148 16.02 -6.58 2.35
C ILE A 148 16.34 -7.19 0.97
N GLU A 149 17.55 -7.01 0.46
CA GLU A 149 17.99 -7.61 -0.80
C GLU A 149 18.01 -9.15 -0.74
N GLU A 150 18.42 -9.72 0.40
CA GLU A 150 18.38 -11.17 0.65
C GLU A 150 16.94 -11.71 0.66
N LEU A 151 15.98 -10.95 1.19
CA LEU A 151 14.54 -11.31 1.16
C LEU A 151 14.01 -11.37 -0.27
N TYR A 152 14.31 -10.36 -1.09
CA TYR A 152 13.87 -10.33 -2.48
C TYR A 152 14.51 -11.43 -3.32
N SER A 153 15.79 -11.72 -3.10
CA SER A 153 16.53 -12.74 -3.87
C SER A 153 16.02 -14.17 -3.60
N LYS A 154 15.50 -14.46 -2.41
CA LYS A 154 15.02 -15.80 -2.03
C LYS A 154 13.59 -16.09 -2.48
N ASN A 155 12.80 -15.07 -2.78
CA ASN A 155 11.41 -15.24 -3.17
C ASN A 155 11.22 -15.85 -4.57
N GLU A 156 12.27 -16.01 -5.36
CA GLU A 156 12.20 -16.66 -6.68
C GLU A 156 12.13 -18.21 -6.62
N GLY A 157 12.14 -18.83 -5.43
CA GLY A 157 12.28 -20.28 -5.25
C GLY A 157 11.37 -20.97 -4.20
N ASN A 158 10.06 -20.98 -4.43
CA ASN A 158 9.07 -22.01 -4.02
C ASN A 158 9.04 -22.60 -2.57
N CYS A 159 9.57 -21.95 -1.52
CA CYS A 159 9.30 -22.34 -0.12
C CYS A 159 8.99 -21.16 0.81
N HIS A 160 7.82 -20.53 0.64
CA HIS A 160 7.47 -19.27 1.32
C HIS A 160 7.16 -19.37 2.83
N ALA A 161 6.63 -20.49 3.32
CA ALA A 161 6.06 -20.57 4.69
C ALA A 161 7.08 -20.40 5.84
N SER A 162 8.35 -20.76 5.63
CA SER A 162 9.40 -20.64 6.66
C SER A 162 10.26 -19.39 6.54
N SER A 163 10.15 -18.63 5.45
CA SER A 163 11.01 -17.48 5.18
C SER A 163 10.70 -16.31 6.10
N TRP A 164 9.44 -15.88 6.16
CA TRP A 164 9.05 -14.64 6.85
C TRP A 164 9.28 -14.68 8.36
N ARG A 165 9.15 -15.85 9.00
CA ARG A 165 9.42 -16.03 10.43
C ARG A 165 10.87 -15.73 10.77
N ARG A 166 11.80 -16.24 9.96
CA ARG A 166 13.24 -15.96 10.12
C ARG A 166 13.51 -14.47 9.90
N SER A 167 12.90 -13.88 8.89
CA SER A 167 13.04 -12.45 8.57
C SER A 167 12.53 -11.56 9.69
N LEU A 168 11.41 -11.93 10.32
CA LEU A 168 10.88 -11.21 11.48
C LEU A 168 11.80 -11.33 12.70
N GLU A 169 12.39 -12.51 12.94
CA GLU A 169 13.36 -12.68 14.02
C GLU A 169 14.63 -11.84 13.78
N MET A 170 15.12 -11.79 12.55
CA MET A 170 16.24 -10.91 12.18
C MET A 170 15.92 -9.44 12.44
N LEU A 171 14.72 -8.98 12.10
CA LEU A 171 14.27 -7.61 12.36
C LEU A 171 14.27 -7.31 13.87
N ARG A 172 13.83 -8.26 14.70
CA ARG A 172 13.85 -8.12 16.17
C ARG A 172 15.26 -7.99 16.71
N LEU A 173 16.17 -8.83 16.22
CA LEU A 173 17.56 -8.80 16.66
C LEU A 173 18.20 -7.46 16.33
N GLN A 174 17.97 -6.92 15.13
CA GLN A 174 18.47 -5.60 14.76
C GLN A 174 17.87 -4.48 15.62
N GLN A 175 16.55 -4.49 15.84
CA GLN A 175 15.91 -3.50 16.69
C GLN A 175 16.41 -3.52 18.15
N ARG A 176 16.67 -4.70 18.72
CA ARG A 176 17.26 -4.83 20.05
C ARG A 176 18.68 -4.29 20.12
N GLN A 177 19.48 -4.49 19.06
CA GLN A 177 20.84 -3.95 18.99
C GLN A 177 20.82 -2.41 18.97
N GLN A 178 19.86 -1.81 18.26
CA GLN A 178 19.76 -0.36 18.16
C GLN A 178 19.33 0.31 19.47
N ASN A 179 18.30 -0.21 20.13
CA ASN A 179 17.64 0.56 21.18
C ASN A 179 18.26 0.45 22.58
N GLN A 180 19.24 -0.44 22.81
CA GLN A 180 19.80 -0.81 24.13
C GLN A 180 18.75 -1.27 25.19
N ASP A 181 17.48 -1.02 24.94
CA ASP A 181 16.33 -1.44 25.71
C ASP A 181 15.82 -2.77 25.19
N ASN A 182 15.83 -3.76 26.09
CA ASN A 182 15.29 -5.10 25.85
C ASN A 182 13.79 -5.10 25.52
N ASN A 183 13.10 -3.95 25.61
CA ASN A 183 11.66 -3.81 25.42
C ASN A 183 11.28 -3.14 24.08
N THR A 184 12.13 -3.23 23.06
CA THR A 184 11.77 -2.70 21.74
C THR A 184 10.64 -3.52 21.14
N ILE A 185 9.55 -2.84 20.82
CA ILE A 185 8.34 -3.42 20.28
C ILE A 185 8.25 -3.06 18.80
N ILE A 186 8.16 -4.08 17.94
CA ILE A 186 7.79 -3.89 16.53
C ILE A 186 6.29 -3.59 16.50
N GLU A 187 5.91 -2.46 15.89
CA GLU A 187 4.50 -2.09 15.71
C GLU A 187 4.04 -2.38 14.28
N LEU A 188 2.94 -3.11 14.15
CA LEU A 188 2.15 -3.25 12.93
C LEU A 188 0.89 -2.38 13.03
N ARG A 189 0.60 -1.64 11.97
CA ARG A 189 -0.48 -0.65 11.89
C ARG A 189 -1.54 -1.15 10.92
N LEU A 190 -2.75 -1.41 11.42
CA LEU A 190 -3.89 -1.91 10.67
C LEU A 190 -4.96 -0.82 10.53
N LEU A 191 -5.27 -0.45 9.30
CA LEU A 191 -6.43 0.35 8.95
C LEU A 191 -7.55 -0.54 8.42
N TYR A 192 -8.63 -0.68 9.19
CA TYR A 192 -9.78 -1.52 8.83
C TYR A 192 -10.95 -0.67 8.32
N ILE A 193 -11.50 -1.03 7.16
CA ILE A 193 -12.51 -0.24 6.43
C ILE A 193 -13.78 -1.08 6.21
N PRO A 194 -14.77 -1.00 7.13
CA PRO A 194 -16.02 -1.75 7.07
C PRO A 194 -17.14 -1.10 6.26
N THR A 195 -16.88 0.02 5.56
CA THR A 195 -17.96 0.88 5.03
C THR A 195 -18.99 0.16 4.18
N ALA A 196 -18.60 -0.85 3.39
CA ALA A 196 -19.54 -1.65 2.60
C ALA A 196 -20.65 -2.30 3.46
N LEU A 197 -20.36 -2.66 4.72
CA LEU A 197 -21.34 -3.23 5.67
C LEU A 197 -22.38 -2.22 6.15
N TYR A 198 -22.14 -0.92 5.97
CA TYR A 198 -22.98 0.15 6.52
C TYR A 198 -24.14 0.54 5.60
N ALA A 199 -24.25 -0.08 4.42
CA ALA A 199 -25.35 0.12 3.51
C ALA A 199 -26.69 -0.23 4.19
N LEU A 200 -27.64 0.69 4.08
CA LEU A 200 -28.95 0.53 4.71
C LEU A 200 -29.83 -0.38 3.86
N ARG A 201 -30.43 -1.37 4.52
CA ARG A 201 -31.37 -2.29 3.90
C ARG A 201 -32.78 -1.73 3.96
N LYS A 202 -33.38 -1.48 2.79
CA LYS A 202 -34.76 -0.96 2.65
C LYS A 202 -35.81 -1.97 3.10
N ASP A 203 -35.50 -3.26 3.00
CA ASP A 203 -36.36 -4.37 3.43
C ASP A 203 -36.29 -4.64 4.94
N SER A 204 -35.39 -3.97 5.68
CA SER A 204 -35.26 -4.19 7.12
C SER A 204 -36.35 -3.46 7.90
N THR A 205 -36.94 -4.16 8.87
CA THR A 205 -37.85 -3.55 9.86
C THR A 205 -37.13 -2.73 10.93
N ASN A 206 -35.80 -2.79 11.00
CA ASN A 206 -35.02 -2.03 11.96
C ASN A 206 -34.80 -0.60 11.46
N SER A 207 -34.84 0.36 12.39
CA SER A 207 -34.49 1.75 12.07
C SER A 207 -33.06 1.86 11.54
N PRO A 208 -32.77 2.86 10.67
CA PRO A 208 -31.42 3.09 10.15
C PRO A 208 -30.34 3.17 11.24
N GLY A 209 -30.65 3.82 12.37
CA GLY A 209 -29.73 3.92 13.51
C GLY A 209 -29.36 2.56 14.09
N LYS A 210 -30.34 1.65 14.25
CA LYS A 210 -30.10 0.29 14.76
C LYS A 210 -29.33 -0.57 13.77
N GLN A 211 -29.61 -0.43 12.46
CA GLN A 211 -28.83 -1.11 11.41
C GLN A 211 -27.36 -0.68 11.46
N ARG A 212 -27.09 0.63 11.51
CA ARG A 212 -25.71 1.15 11.62
C ARG A 212 -25.01 0.73 12.91
N GLN A 213 -25.73 0.72 14.05
CA GLN A 213 -25.17 0.24 15.31
C GLN A 213 -24.73 -1.22 15.23
N ARG A 214 -25.58 -2.09 14.66
CA ARG A 214 -25.25 -3.50 14.45
C ARG A 214 -24.07 -3.65 13.50
N ALA A 215 -24.10 -2.98 12.36
CA ALA A 215 -23.02 -3.08 11.38
C ALA A 215 -21.66 -2.59 11.96
N ARG A 216 -21.66 -1.58 12.83
CA ARG A 216 -20.45 -1.14 13.55
C ARG A 216 -19.95 -2.18 14.57
N ALA A 217 -20.87 -2.88 15.24
CA ALA A 217 -20.51 -3.98 16.14
C ALA A 217 -19.93 -5.16 15.37
N ASP A 218 -20.55 -5.54 14.26
CA ASP A 218 -20.07 -6.60 13.36
C ASP A 218 -18.70 -6.22 12.77
N GLY A 219 -18.54 -4.97 12.33
CA GLY A 219 -17.26 -4.42 11.85
C GLY A 219 -16.16 -4.51 12.92
N LYS A 220 -16.45 -4.14 14.17
CA LYS A 220 -15.51 -4.28 15.29
C LYS A 220 -15.12 -5.74 15.51
N GLN A 221 -16.10 -6.64 15.52
CA GLN A 221 -15.86 -8.06 15.71
C GLN A 221 -14.92 -8.61 14.62
N ARG A 222 -15.18 -8.31 13.36
CA ARG A 222 -14.35 -8.75 12.22
C ARG A 222 -12.94 -8.21 12.28
N ARG A 223 -12.77 -6.93 12.63
CA ARG A 223 -11.44 -6.36 12.87
C ARG A 223 -10.71 -7.14 13.95
N ASN A 224 -11.37 -7.43 15.08
CA ASN A 224 -10.74 -8.13 16.19
C ASN A 224 -10.39 -9.59 15.82
N GLU A 225 -11.18 -10.24 14.95
CA GLU A 225 -10.82 -11.54 14.37
C GLU A 225 -9.53 -11.46 13.51
N ILE A 226 -9.37 -10.39 12.72
CA ILE A 226 -8.14 -10.16 11.93
C ILE A 226 -6.95 -9.88 12.86
N VAL A 227 -7.12 -9.01 13.86
CA VAL A 227 -6.08 -8.71 14.85
C VAL A 227 -5.63 -9.99 15.56
N ALA A 228 -6.56 -10.80 16.05
CA ALA A 228 -6.24 -12.07 16.70
C ALA A 228 -5.45 -13.02 15.77
N MET A 229 -5.88 -13.17 14.51
CA MET A 229 -5.17 -13.99 13.53
C MET A 229 -3.74 -13.47 13.25
N LEU A 230 -3.57 -12.16 13.17
CA LEU A 230 -2.24 -11.56 12.98
C LEU A 230 -1.38 -11.71 14.23
N GLN A 231 -1.94 -11.61 15.44
CA GLN A 231 -1.21 -11.86 16.70
C GLN A 231 -0.73 -13.31 16.79
N ASP A 232 -1.58 -14.27 16.43
CA ASP A 232 -1.25 -15.69 16.45
C ASP A 232 -0.12 -16.03 15.48
N ASN A 233 -0.04 -15.33 14.34
CA ASN A 233 0.99 -15.56 13.34
C ASN A 233 2.26 -14.72 13.62
N LEU A 234 2.14 -13.44 13.98
CA LEU A 234 3.26 -12.51 14.17
C LEU A 234 3.65 -12.37 15.65
N ASP A 235 3.82 -13.49 16.35
CA ASP A 235 4.12 -13.54 17.80
C ASP A 235 5.26 -12.61 18.19
N GLY A 236 5.02 -11.58 19.01
CA GLY A 236 6.00 -10.56 19.41
C GLY A 236 5.93 -9.24 18.63
N VAL A 237 4.92 -9.06 17.77
CA VAL A 237 4.59 -7.78 17.11
C VAL A 237 3.37 -7.15 17.81
N ALA A 238 3.47 -5.88 18.19
CA ALA A 238 2.31 -5.11 18.63
C ALA A 238 1.44 -4.75 17.44
N ILE A 239 0.13 -4.87 17.58
CA ILE A 239 -0.81 -4.51 16.51
C ILE A 239 -1.64 -3.34 17.00
N SER A 240 -1.45 -2.20 16.35
CA SER A 240 -2.28 -1.01 16.49
C SER A 240 -3.31 -1.01 15.37
N ALA A 241 -4.58 -1.00 15.72
CA ALA A 241 -5.68 -1.08 14.77
C ALA A 241 -6.67 0.07 14.94
N VAL A 242 -7.08 0.68 13.83
CA VAL A 242 -8.15 1.68 13.79
C VAL A 242 -9.19 1.31 12.74
N THR A 243 -10.41 1.82 12.92
CA THR A 243 -11.50 1.63 11.98
C THR A 243 -11.86 2.95 11.32
N LEU A 244 -11.82 2.97 9.98
CA LEU A 244 -12.17 4.14 9.17
C LEU A 244 -13.51 3.92 8.46
N ASP A 245 -14.43 4.86 8.64
CA ASP A 245 -15.68 4.92 7.89
C ASP A 245 -15.58 5.93 6.76
N PHE A 246 -15.60 5.48 5.50
CA PHE A 246 -15.57 6.37 4.34
C PHE A 246 -16.81 7.26 4.18
N ASP A 247 -17.95 6.94 4.81
CA ASP A 247 -19.15 7.78 4.70
C ASP A 247 -18.96 9.14 5.37
N ASP A 248 -18.38 9.16 6.57
CA ASP A 248 -18.19 10.37 7.39
C ASP A 248 -16.72 10.73 7.65
N GLY A 249 -15.77 9.91 7.17
CA GLY A 249 -14.33 10.09 7.37
C GLY A 249 -13.85 9.92 8.80
N SER A 250 -14.69 9.39 9.69
CA SER A 250 -14.35 9.23 11.10
C SER A 250 -13.45 8.01 11.35
N VAL A 251 -12.50 8.21 12.27
CA VAL A 251 -11.67 7.13 12.83
C VAL A 251 -12.26 6.73 14.16
N LYS A 252 -12.48 5.42 14.35
CA LYS A 252 -13.15 4.86 15.52
C LYS A 252 -12.38 3.67 16.07
N GLN A 253 -12.66 3.36 17.34
CA GLN A 253 -12.32 2.09 17.99
C GLN A 253 -10.81 1.77 18.00
N ALA A 254 -9.94 2.77 18.19
CA ALA A 254 -8.50 2.53 18.32
C ALA A 254 -8.21 1.44 19.37
N GLU A 255 -7.38 0.48 18.99
CA GLU A 255 -7.00 -0.67 19.82
C GLU A 255 -5.52 -0.96 19.61
N CYS A 256 -4.80 -1.26 20.69
CA CYS A 256 -3.45 -1.79 20.64
C CYS A 256 -3.39 -3.07 21.46
N THR A 257 -2.67 -4.07 20.96
CA THR A 257 -2.52 -5.36 21.65
C THR A 257 -1.64 -5.28 22.89
N ILE A 258 -0.85 -4.20 23.04
CA ILE A 258 0.02 -3.97 24.21
C ILE A 258 -0.56 -2.82 25.05
N GLN A 259 -0.89 -3.12 26.31
CA GLN A 259 -1.55 -2.18 27.24
C GLN A 259 -0.62 -1.07 27.79
N GLN A 260 0.68 -1.11 27.50
CA GLN A 260 1.69 -0.31 28.21
C GLN A 260 2.18 0.96 27.48
N HIS A 261 1.60 1.31 26.33
CA HIS A 261 2.01 2.52 25.61
C HIS A 261 0.93 3.60 25.61
N ASP A 262 0.93 4.43 26.66
CA ASP A 262 0.18 5.70 26.73
C ASP A 262 0.62 6.72 25.65
N THR A 263 1.65 6.40 24.85
CA THR A 263 2.25 7.28 23.85
C THR A 263 1.82 6.99 22.40
N LEU A 264 0.92 6.03 22.15
CA LEU A 264 0.48 5.75 20.78
C LEU A 264 -0.45 6.86 20.28
N ASN A 265 0.08 7.67 19.37
CA ASN A 265 -0.66 8.71 18.68
C ASN A 265 -1.53 8.07 17.59
N PHE A 266 -2.75 7.66 17.96
CA PHE A 266 -3.74 7.21 16.99
C PHE A 266 -4.23 8.38 16.13
N PRO A 267 -4.46 8.16 14.82
CA PRO A 267 -4.99 9.19 13.95
C PRO A 267 -6.41 9.59 14.38
N THR A 268 -6.73 10.87 14.21
CA THR A 268 -8.03 11.43 14.61
C THR A 268 -8.97 11.63 13.42
N THR A 269 -8.41 11.77 12.21
CA THR A 269 -9.15 11.93 10.96
C THR A 269 -8.85 10.80 9.98
N GLY A 270 -9.77 10.52 9.06
CA GLY A 270 -9.57 9.45 8.08
C GLY A 270 -8.41 9.70 7.12
N LYS A 271 -8.15 10.96 6.76
CA LYS A 271 -7.01 11.33 5.91
C LYS A 271 -5.69 11.13 6.65
N GLU A 272 -5.60 11.53 7.93
CA GLU A 272 -4.45 11.18 8.78
C GLU A 272 -4.24 9.66 8.86
N ALA A 273 -5.33 8.89 9.01
CA ALA A 273 -5.23 7.44 9.16
C ALA A 273 -4.68 6.73 7.92
N ILE A 274 -4.92 7.25 6.72
CA ILE A 274 -4.38 6.68 5.47
C ILE A 274 -2.99 7.26 5.17
N ASN A 275 -2.86 8.58 5.20
CA ASN A 275 -1.69 9.27 4.63
C ASN A 275 -0.56 9.45 5.64
N ASP A 276 -0.88 9.88 6.86
CA ASP A 276 0.12 10.30 7.85
C ASP A 276 0.50 9.15 8.79
N TRP A 277 -0.49 8.35 9.19
CA TRP A 277 -0.30 7.20 10.07
C TRP A 277 0.43 6.04 9.38
N LYS A 278 0.48 6.04 8.03
CA LYS A 278 1.19 5.07 7.18
C LYS A 278 0.90 3.63 7.63
N PRO A 279 -0.35 3.14 7.43
CA PRO A 279 -0.72 1.79 7.82
C PRO A 279 0.13 0.78 7.06
N HIS A 280 0.48 -0.32 7.72
CA HIS A 280 1.16 -1.45 7.09
C HIS A 280 0.17 -2.34 6.33
N LEU A 281 -1.08 -2.39 6.82
CA LEU A 281 -2.19 -3.15 6.24
C LEU A 281 -3.42 -2.24 6.12
N ILE A 282 -3.96 -2.13 4.92
CA ILE A 282 -5.29 -1.58 4.67
C ILE A 282 -6.22 -2.74 4.31
N TYR A 283 -7.21 -2.97 5.15
CA TYR A 283 -8.17 -4.07 4.99
C TYR A 283 -9.56 -3.52 4.67
N VAL A 284 -10.07 -3.81 3.47
CA VAL A 284 -11.38 -3.36 2.99
C VAL A 284 -12.37 -4.53 2.99
N GLN A 285 -13.36 -4.42 3.86
CA GLN A 285 -14.33 -5.47 4.11
C GLN A 285 -15.42 -5.55 3.04
N GLY A 286 -15.94 -6.76 2.81
CA GLY A 286 -17.10 -7.00 1.95
C GLY A 286 -18.40 -6.41 2.51
N GLY A 287 -19.41 -6.28 1.65
CA GLY A 287 -20.71 -5.69 1.97
C GLY A 287 -21.36 -5.21 0.68
N ASN A 288 -22.11 -4.12 0.71
CA ASN A 288 -22.67 -3.55 -0.50
C ASN A 288 -21.60 -2.78 -1.30
N THR A 289 -21.29 -3.26 -2.50
CA THR A 289 -20.24 -2.71 -3.36
C THR A 289 -20.54 -1.29 -3.85
N PHE A 290 -21.79 -1.00 -4.19
CA PHE A 290 -22.22 0.32 -4.69
C PHE A 290 -22.13 1.40 -3.62
N TRP A 291 -22.50 1.07 -2.38
CA TRP A 291 -22.35 1.96 -1.24
C TRP A 291 -20.88 2.28 -0.94
N LEU A 292 -20.01 1.26 -0.97
CA LEU A 292 -18.57 1.44 -0.78
C LEU A 292 -18.02 2.43 -1.81
N HIS A 293 -18.32 2.22 -3.10
CA HIS A 293 -17.89 3.09 -4.18
C HIS A 293 -18.44 4.52 -4.02
N HIS A 294 -19.73 4.68 -3.71
CA HIS A 294 -20.33 6.00 -3.47
C HIS A 294 -19.61 6.76 -2.36
N CYS A 295 -19.31 6.12 -1.23
CA CYS A 295 -18.57 6.75 -0.14
C CYS A 295 -17.14 7.11 -0.56
N MET A 296 -16.49 6.25 -1.36
CA MET A 296 -15.16 6.52 -1.91
C MET A 296 -15.13 7.77 -2.80
N GLU A 297 -16.09 7.91 -3.72
CA GLU A 297 -16.26 9.10 -4.56
C GLU A 297 -16.54 10.35 -3.70
N LYS A 298 -17.49 10.24 -2.76
CA LYS A 298 -17.91 11.33 -1.87
C LYS A 298 -16.75 11.94 -1.07
N GLY A 299 -15.83 11.11 -0.58
CA GLY A 299 -14.70 11.55 0.24
C GLY A 299 -13.36 11.68 -0.50
N ASP A 300 -13.34 11.49 -1.83
CA ASP A 300 -12.13 11.39 -2.64
C ASP A 300 -11.11 10.39 -2.07
N TRP A 301 -11.60 9.27 -1.52
CA TRP A 301 -10.77 8.27 -0.81
C TRP A 301 -9.93 7.42 -1.76
N GLY A 302 -10.35 7.32 -3.02
CA GLY A 302 -9.63 6.51 -3.99
C GLY A 302 -8.22 7.04 -4.26
N LYS A 303 -8.01 8.36 -4.26
CA LYS A 303 -6.66 8.95 -4.41
C LYS A 303 -5.76 8.61 -3.21
N ASP A 304 -6.31 8.67 -1.99
CA ASP A 304 -5.55 8.31 -0.79
C ASP A 304 -5.18 6.82 -0.82
N LEU A 305 -6.11 5.94 -1.22
CA LEU A 305 -5.82 4.51 -1.36
C LEU A 305 -4.77 4.23 -2.44
N VAL A 306 -4.84 4.91 -3.59
CA VAL A 306 -3.83 4.79 -4.64
C VAL A 306 -2.47 5.20 -4.10
N ALA A 307 -2.37 6.37 -3.45
CA ALA A 307 -1.13 6.86 -2.88
C ALA A 307 -0.59 5.94 -1.78
N ALA A 308 -1.47 5.38 -0.94
CA ALA A 308 -1.09 4.53 0.16
C ALA A 308 -0.72 3.10 -0.26
N CYS A 309 -1.27 2.55 -1.35
CA CYS A 309 -1.10 1.13 -1.69
C CYS A 309 -0.33 0.86 -2.98
N CYS A 310 -0.15 1.84 -3.88
CA CYS A 310 0.43 1.59 -5.20
C CYS A 310 1.95 1.83 -5.24
N VAL A 311 2.59 1.20 -6.24
CA VAL A 311 3.99 1.47 -6.55
C VAL A 311 4.10 2.87 -7.17
N SER A 312 4.71 3.82 -6.46
CA SER A 312 5.18 5.06 -7.07
C SER A 312 6.33 4.73 -8.02
N GLY A 313 6.41 5.42 -9.17
CA GLY A 313 7.48 5.19 -10.17
C GLY A 313 8.90 5.42 -9.64
N ASP A 314 9.03 5.93 -8.41
CA ASP A 314 10.27 5.99 -7.66
C ASP A 314 10.40 4.76 -6.75
N ALA A 315 11.18 3.79 -7.21
CA ALA A 315 11.47 2.55 -6.48
C ALA A 315 12.08 2.77 -5.08
N THR A 316 12.59 3.98 -4.79
CA THR A 316 13.25 4.30 -3.51
C THR A 316 12.29 4.74 -2.41
N THR A 317 11.03 5.09 -2.72
CA THR A 317 10.07 5.66 -1.75
C THR A 317 8.78 4.86 -1.57
N SER A 318 8.63 3.70 -2.23
CA SER A 318 7.41 2.89 -2.15
C SER A 318 7.26 2.18 -0.79
N SER A 319 6.66 2.87 0.19
CA SER A 319 6.13 2.27 1.44
C SER A 319 4.67 1.85 1.29
N GLY A 320 4.28 1.35 0.11
CA GLY A 320 2.89 1.01 -0.17
C GLY A 320 2.37 0.01 0.86
N ALA A 321 1.29 0.33 1.56
CA ALA A 321 0.59 -0.56 2.47
C ALA A 321 0.14 -1.82 1.74
N VAL A 322 0.13 -2.97 2.42
CA VAL A 322 -0.51 -4.17 1.88
C VAL A 322 -2.00 -3.91 1.81
N TYR A 323 -2.59 -4.05 0.62
CA TYR A 323 -4.04 -3.97 0.44
C TYR A 323 -4.65 -5.36 0.59
N CYS A 324 -5.66 -5.51 1.43
CA CYS A 324 -6.45 -6.73 1.55
C CYS A 324 -7.93 -6.41 1.28
N GLY A 325 -8.48 -6.89 0.18
CA GLY A 325 -9.86 -6.63 -0.24
C GLY A 325 -10.70 -7.88 -0.19
N VAL A 326 -11.84 -7.84 0.50
CA VAL A 326 -12.80 -8.96 0.55
C VAL A 326 -14.06 -8.60 -0.22
N SER A 327 -14.49 -9.46 -1.14
CA SER A 327 -15.74 -9.33 -1.89
C SER A 327 -15.88 -7.94 -2.53
N ALA A 328 -16.74 -7.05 -2.02
CA ALA A 328 -16.82 -5.65 -2.43
C ALA A 328 -15.45 -4.94 -2.49
N GLY A 329 -14.56 -5.18 -1.51
CA GLY A 329 -13.20 -4.66 -1.49
C GLY A 329 -12.33 -5.16 -2.66
N ALA A 330 -12.54 -6.41 -3.11
CA ALA A 330 -11.87 -6.96 -4.28
C ALA A 330 -12.45 -6.39 -5.59
N ILE A 331 -13.77 -6.16 -5.65
CA ILE A 331 -14.42 -5.58 -6.83
C ILE A 331 -13.95 -4.15 -7.06
N VAL A 332 -13.94 -3.30 -6.02
CA VAL A 332 -13.58 -1.88 -6.18
C VAL A 332 -12.16 -1.67 -6.65
N VAL A 333 -11.20 -2.55 -6.34
CA VAL A 333 -9.83 -2.42 -6.86
C VAL A 333 -9.67 -2.87 -8.31
N GLY A 334 -10.66 -3.59 -8.84
CA GLY A 334 -10.67 -4.04 -10.22
C GLY A 334 -10.87 -2.91 -11.22
N ASN A 335 -10.83 -3.27 -12.50
CA ASN A 335 -11.05 -2.34 -13.59
C ASN A 335 -12.53 -1.93 -13.74
N SER A 336 -13.49 -2.80 -13.43
CA SER A 336 -14.91 -2.52 -13.62
C SER A 336 -15.73 -2.84 -12.37
N MET A 337 -16.67 -1.93 -12.06
CA MET A 337 -17.69 -2.11 -11.02
C MET A 337 -18.84 -3.00 -11.46
N GLN A 338 -18.95 -3.30 -12.76
CA GLN A 338 -20.08 -4.00 -13.35
C GLN A 338 -20.23 -5.45 -12.83
N THR A 339 -19.15 -6.06 -12.34
CA THR A 339 -19.20 -7.41 -11.77
C THR A 339 -20.08 -7.50 -10.52
N ALA A 340 -20.28 -6.39 -9.80
CA ALA A 340 -21.22 -6.30 -8.68
C ALA A 340 -22.69 -6.42 -9.13
N CYS A 341 -23.01 -6.00 -10.35
CA CYS A 341 -24.37 -6.03 -10.90
C CYS A 341 -24.86 -7.45 -11.23
N TRP A 342 -23.95 -8.39 -11.43
CA TRP A 342 -24.26 -9.66 -12.11
C TRP A 342 -25.00 -10.68 -11.23
N LYS A 343 -24.73 -10.70 -9.92
CA LYS A 343 -25.41 -11.61 -8.98
C LYS A 343 -26.65 -11.00 -8.35
N GLU A 344 -26.83 -9.69 -8.52
CA GLU A 344 -27.89 -8.90 -7.88
C GLU A 344 -27.90 -9.01 -6.34
N TRP A 345 -26.75 -9.33 -5.74
CA TRP A 345 -26.59 -9.38 -4.28
C TRP A 345 -26.38 -7.99 -3.68
N ASP A 346 -25.79 -7.08 -4.46
CA ASP A 346 -25.62 -5.68 -4.12
C ASP A 346 -26.83 -4.87 -4.60
N ASP A 347 -27.45 -4.10 -3.71
CA ASP A 347 -28.56 -3.20 -4.04
C ASP A 347 -28.00 -1.84 -4.50
N PRO A 348 -28.13 -1.44 -5.78
CA PRO A 348 -27.62 -0.14 -6.27
C PRO A 348 -28.43 1.05 -5.71
N SER A 349 -29.67 0.82 -5.27
CA SER A 349 -30.57 1.87 -4.83
C SER A 349 -30.18 2.51 -3.48
N VAL A 350 -29.10 2.03 -2.87
CA VAL A 350 -28.46 2.63 -1.68
C VAL A 350 -27.45 3.72 -2.05
N ALA A 351 -27.04 3.83 -3.31
CA ALA A 351 -26.08 4.83 -3.80
C ALA A 351 -26.82 6.00 -4.49
N PRO A 352 -26.89 7.19 -3.85
CA PRO A 352 -27.58 8.35 -4.43
C PRO A 352 -27.02 8.76 -5.79
N GLY A 353 -27.90 8.95 -6.77
CA GLY A 353 -27.58 9.34 -8.14
C GLY A 353 -27.13 8.21 -9.06
N LYS A 354 -27.06 6.96 -8.56
CA LYS A 354 -26.74 5.73 -9.32
C LYS A 354 -27.60 4.56 -8.83
N GLU A 355 -28.91 4.79 -8.72
CA GLU A 355 -29.84 3.86 -8.06
C GLU A 355 -30.22 2.63 -8.90
N CYS A 356 -29.87 2.59 -10.18
CA CYS A 356 -30.20 1.50 -11.10
C CYS A 356 -28.94 0.78 -11.59
N TYR A 357 -29.04 -0.52 -11.89
CA TYR A 357 -27.90 -1.30 -12.40
C TYR A 357 -27.29 -0.73 -13.70
N ASP A 358 -28.10 -0.11 -14.55
CA ASP A 358 -27.63 0.51 -15.80
C ASP A 358 -26.68 1.69 -15.53
N ASP A 359 -26.79 2.37 -14.38
CA ASP A 359 -25.90 3.46 -13.98
C ASP A 359 -24.46 2.99 -13.71
N TRP A 360 -24.26 1.67 -13.57
CA TRP A 360 -22.98 1.04 -13.21
C TRP A 360 -22.27 0.34 -14.36
N LYS A 361 -22.87 0.30 -15.57
CA LYS A 361 -22.34 -0.44 -16.72
C LYS A 361 -20.93 -0.02 -17.13
N ASP A 362 -20.65 1.28 -17.07
CA ASP A 362 -19.39 1.88 -17.52
C ASP A 362 -18.60 2.51 -16.36
N VAL A 363 -18.96 2.18 -15.11
CA VAL A 363 -18.26 2.69 -13.93
C VAL A 363 -16.98 1.88 -13.74
N ILE A 364 -15.85 2.58 -13.82
CA ILE A 364 -14.52 2.03 -13.59
C ILE A 364 -14.32 1.89 -12.09
N GLY A 365 -13.67 0.80 -11.66
CA GLY A 365 -13.16 0.71 -10.30
C GLY A 365 -11.90 1.57 -10.11
N LEU A 366 -11.05 1.20 -9.16
CA LEU A 366 -9.79 1.89 -8.93
C LEU A 366 -8.70 1.46 -9.92
N GLY A 367 -8.85 0.31 -10.58
CA GLY A 367 -7.89 -0.19 -11.56
C GLY A 367 -6.50 -0.47 -10.99
N LEU A 368 -6.42 -1.01 -9.77
CA LEU A 368 -5.14 -1.25 -9.04
C LEU A 368 -4.57 -2.65 -9.26
N ALA A 369 -5.15 -3.42 -10.18
CA ALA A 369 -4.67 -4.74 -10.58
C ALA A 369 -4.55 -4.82 -12.10
N GLY A 370 -4.03 -3.75 -12.71
CA GLY A 370 -4.02 -3.60 -14.16
C GLY A 370 -5.44 -3.53 -14.74
N SER A 371 -5.67 -4.24 -15.84
CA SER A 371 -6.98 -4.29 -16.52
C SER A 371 -7.93 -5.37 -15.99
N VAL A 372 -7.59 -6.03 -14.87
CA VAL A 372 -8.37 -7.16 -14.35
C VAL A 372 -9.58 -6.67 -13.55
N SER A 373 -10.74 -7.27 -13.79
CA SER A 373 -11.93 -7.13 -12.94
C SER A 373 -12.14 -8.38 -12.09
N PHE A 374 -12.76 -8.24 -10.92
CA PHE A 374 -12.92 -9.35 -9.97
C PHE A 374 -14.38 -9.77 -9.84
N PHE A 375 -14.62 -11.08 -9.83
CA PHE A 375 -15.93 -11.68 -9.56
C PHE A 375 -15.81 -12.66 -8.38
N PRO A 376 -16.05 -12.19 -7.14
CA PRO A 376 -15.99 -13.03 -5.94
C PRO A 376 -17.25 -13.91 -5.81
N HIS A 377 -17.17 -14.92 -4.97
CA HIS A 377 -18.18 -15.95 -4.72
C HIS A 377 -18.55 -16.72 -6.00
N MET A 378 -17.54 -17.12 -6.76
CA MET A 378 -17.71 -17.93 -7.95
C MET A 378 -18.19 -19.32 -7.57
N GLU A 379 -19.30 -19.72 -8.18
CA GLU A 379 -19.96 -21.01 -8.04
C GLU A 379 -20.39 -21.49 -9.43
N ASP A 380 -20.64 -22.79 -9.57
CA ASP A 380 -20.97 -23.37 -10.88
C ASP A 380 -22.23 -22.77 -11.51
N GLN A 381 -23.20 -22.34 -10.69
CA GLN A 381 -24.43 -21.70 -11.17
C GLN A 381 -24.18 -20.37 -11.92
N TRP A 382 -23.04 -19.70 -11.68
CA TRP A 382 -22.71 -18.42 -12.29
C TRP A 382 -21.98 -18.55 -13.64
N ARG A 383 -21.49 -19.74 -14.01
CA ARG A 383 -20.66 -19.96 -15.21
C ARG A 383 -21.33 -19.45 -16.48
N THR A 384 -22.55 -19.91 -16.76
CA THR A 384 -23.30 -19.53 -17.98
C THR A 384 -23.55 -18.03 -18.06
N MET A 385 -23.82 -17.39 -16.92
CA MET A 385 -24.04 -15.94 -16.87
C MET A 385 -22.74 -15.19 -17.18
N ILE A 386 -21.62 -15.61 -16.56
CA ILE A 386 -20.30 -15.02 -16.80
C ILE A 386 -19.88 -15.18 -18.26
N ASP A 387 -20.06 -16.36 -18.85
CA ASP A 387 -19.74 -16.62 -20.26
C ASP A 387 -20.55 -15.73 -21.22
N GLY A 388 -21.78 -15.37 -20.83
CA GLY A 388 -22.60 -14.39 -21.54
C GLY A 388 -22.07 -12.96 -21.37
N ARG A 389 -21.79 -12.55 -20.13
CA ARG A 389 -21.37 -11.18 -19.78
C ARG A 389 -19.94 -10.84 -20.18
N LEU A 390 -19.04 -11.82 -20.25
CA LEU A 390 -17.66 -11.64 -20.73
C LEU A 390 -17.62 -11.07 -22.16
N ARG A 391 -18.65 -11.34 -22.97
CA ARG A 391 -18.79 -10.79 -24.33
C ARG A 391 -19.31 -9.35 -24.35
N GLU A 392 -19.95 -8.92 -23.26
CA GLU A 392 -20.56 -7.60 -23.11
C GLU A 392 -19.66 -6.61 -22.38
N LEU A 393 -18.66 -7.10 -21.65
CA LEU A 393 -17.67 -6.23 -21.01
C LEU A 393 -17.06 -5.32 -22.08
N PRO A 394 -17.13 -3.99 -21.90
CA PRO A 394 -16.53 -3.07 -22.85
C PRO A 394 -15.09 -3.50 -23.09
N LEU A 395 -14.75 -3.75 -24.37
CA LEU A 395 -13.35 -3.76 -24.80
C LEU A 395 -12.85 -2.35 -24.52
N ALA A 396 -12.33 -2.13 -23.31
CA ALA A 396 -12.01 -0.82 -22.77
C ALA A 396 -11.26 -0.03 -23.84
N ASN A 397 -11.91 1.01 -24.39
CA ASN A 397 -11.53 1.81 -25.56
C ASN A 397 -10.09 1.55 -26.03
N GLN A 398 -9.92 0.48 -26.81
CA GLN A 398 -8.62 0.05 -27.31
C GLN A 398 -8.15 1.07 -28.34
N SER A 399 -7.31 1.99 -27.89
CA SER A 399 -6.36 2.64 -28.79
C SER A 399 -5.53 1.54 -29.43
N ARG A 400 -5.82 1.26 -30.69
CA ARG A 400 -5.38 0.11 -31.53
C ARG A 400 -3.87 -0.16 -31.64
N ASN A 401 -3.02 0.51 -30.87
CA ASN A 401 -1.58 0.56 -31.13
C ASN A 401 -0.69 -0.16 -30.10
N ASP A 402 -1.20 -0.62 -28.96
CA ASP A 402 -0.43 -1.47 -28.05
C ASP A 402 -1.08 -2.86 -27.94
N GLY A 403 -0.25 -3.91 -27.97
CA GLY A 403 -0.65 -5.31 -28.07
C GLY A 403 -1.85 -5.67 -27.19
N ASP A 404 -2.93 -6.01 -27.87
CA ASP A 404 -4.30 -5.95 -27.40
C ASP A 404 -4.65 -7.03 -26.36
N THR A 405 -4.37 -6.78 -25.08
CA THR A 405 -4.80 -7.67 -24.00
C THR A 405 -6.27 -7.42 -23.68
N ALA A 406 -7.11 -8.37 -24.08
CA ALA A 406 -8.53 -8.37 -23.78
C ALA A 406 -8.81 -8.19 -22.28
N PRO A 407 -9.97 -7.60 -21.89
CA PRO A 407 -10.35 -7.45 -20.51
C PRO A 407 -10.31 -8.81 -19.79
N LEU A 408 -9.59 -8.85 -18.68
CA LEU A 408 -9.38 -10.05 -17.89
C LEU A 408 -10.37 -10.06 -16.74
N LEU A 409 -11.01 -11.21 -16.52
CA LEU A 409 -11.88 -11.44 -15.37
C LEU A 409 -11.26 -12.49 -14.46
N CYS A 410 -11.07 -12.13 -13.20
CA CYS A 410 -10.62 -13.03 -12.15
C CYS A 410 -11.83 -13.50 -11.33
N CYS A 411 -12.25 -14.75 -11.56
CA CYS A 411 -13.32 -15.38 -10.81
C CYS A 411 -12.76 -16.11 -9.59
N LEU A 412 -13.25 -15.77 -8.40
CA LEU A 412 -12.76 -16.32 -7.13
C LEU A 412 -13.89 -17.05 -6.42
N SER A 413 -13.77 -18.36 -6.22
CA SER A 413 -14.60 -19.08 -5.25
C SER A 413 -14.24 -18.67 -3.82
N ASP A 414 -15.02 -19.11 -2.83
CA ASP A 414 -14.83 -18.69 -1.43
C ASP A 414 -13.46 -19.06 -0.83
N GLU A 415 -12.90 -20.19 -1.25
CA GLU A 415 -11.58 -20.67 -0.84
C GLU A 415 -10.42 -20.06 -1.66
N GLN A 416 -10.75 -19.45 -2.80
CA GLN A 416 -9.78 -18.91 -3.73
C GLN A 416 -9.38 -17.49 -3.41
N VAL A 417 -8.14 -17.18 -3.76
CA VAL A 417 -7.50 -15.89 -3.51
C VAL A 417 -6.77 -15.43 -4.76
N CYS A 418 -6.55 -14.13 -4.86
CA CYS A 418 -5.65 -13.56 -5.85
C CYS A 418 -4.60 -12.71 -5.16
N PHE A 419 -3.34 -13.07 -5.38
CA PHE A 419 -2.17 -12.29 -5.01
C PHE A 419 -1.84 -11.31 -6.13
N VAL A 420 -1.60 -10.05 -5.79
CA VAL A 420 -1.17 -8.99 -6.70
C VAL A 420 0.21 -8.52 -6.27
N ASP A 421 1.15 -8.47 -7.19
CA ASP A 421 2.49 -7.94 -6.98
C ASP A 421 2.78 -6.90 -8.06
N GLY A 422 2.77 -5.62 -7.67
CA GLY A 422 2.97 -4.51 -8.60
C GLY A 422 4.41 -4.29 -9.03
N GLN A 423 5.38 -4.84 -8.31
CA GLN A 423 6.80 -4.76 -8.68
C GLN A 423 7.08 -5.66 -9.88
N THR A 424 6.53 -6.87 -9.86
CA THR A 424 6.59 -7.82 -10.98
C THR A 424 5.44 -7.65 -11.97
N ARG A 425 4.47 -6.78 -11.65
CA ARG A 425 3.20 -6.61 -12.39
C ARG A 425 2.53 -7.95 -12.68
N SER A 426 2.53 -8.80 -11.67
CA SER A 426 2.04 -10.17 -11.76
C SER A 426 0.83 -10.38 -10.86
N MET A 427 -0.02 -11.32 -11.29
CA MET A 427 -1.13 -11.81 -10.50
C MET A 427 -1.06 -13.33 -10.45
N GLN A 428 -1.21 -13.86 -9.25
CA GLN A 428 -1.30 -15.30 -9.03
C GLN A 428 -2.61 -15.58 -8.32
N SER A 429 -3.48 -16.34 -8.97
CA SER A 429 -4.72 -16.78 -8.36
C SER A 429 -4.65 -18.27 -8.09
N THR A 430 -5.19 -18.70 -6.94
CA THR A 430 -5.53 -20.11 -6.73
C THR A 430 -6.79 -20.50 -7.51
N GLY A 431 -7.48 -19.53 -8.10
CA GLY A 431 -8.63 -19.70 -8.98
C GLY A 431 -8.33 -19.64 -10.47
N THR A 432 -9.41 -19.68 -11.25
CA THR A 432 -9.33 -19.65 -12.72
C THR A 432 -9.32 -18.21 -13.21
N LEU A 433 -8.20 -17.80 -13.80
CA LEU A 433 -8.14 -16.55 -14.58
C LEU A 433 -8.77 -16.81 -15.95
N LEU A 434 -9.88 -16.11 -16.24
CA LEU A 434 -10.55 -16.21 -17.53
C LEU A 434 -10.09 -15.06 -18.43
N SER A 435 -9.47 -15.42 -19.55
CA SER A 435 -9.25 -14.48 -20.66
C SER A 435 -10.27 -14.76 -21.76
N SER A 436 -10.81 -13.71 -22.39
CA SER A 436 -11.73 -13.88 -23.53
C SER A 436 -11.07 -14.62 -24.70
N LEU A 437 -9.73 -14.55 -24.82
CA LEU A 437 -8.94 -15.22 -25.84
C LEU A 437 -8.85 -16.75 -25.66
N GLN A 438 -8.81 -17.26 -24.42
CA GLN A 438 -8.78 -18.71 -24.18
C GLN A 438 -10.13 -19.39 -24.52
N GLN A 439 -11.24 -18.66 -24.44
CA GLN A 439 -12.56 -19.19 -24.82
C GLN A 439 -12.76 -19.26 -26.34
N ALA A 440 -12.15 -18.34 -27.12
CA ALA A 440 -12.26 -18.34 -28.57
C ALA A 440 -11.53 -19.52 -29.26
N SER A 441 -10.57 -20.17 -28.58
CA SER A 441 -9.86 -21.35 -29.08
C SER A 441 -10.51 -22.70 -28.75
N ALA A 442 -11.57 -22.71 -27.94
CA ALA A 442 -12.26 -23.92 -27.48
C ALA A 442 -13.63 -24.18 -28.15
N LEU A 443 -14.01 -23.33 -29.11
CA LEU A 443 -15.15 -23.45 -30.01
C LEU A 443 -14.65 -23.53 -31.45
#